data_AF-A0A667X3W7-F1
#
_entry.id   AF-A0A667X3W7-F1
#
_cell.length_a   1.000
_cell.length_b   1.000
_cell.length_c   1.000
_cell.angle_alpha   90.00
_cell.angle_beta   90.00
_cell.angle_gamma   90.00
#
_symmetry.space_group_name_H-M   'P 1'
#
loop_
_entity.id
_entity.type
_entity.pdbx_description
1 polymer ?
#
loop_
_entity_poly.entity_id
_entity_poly.type
_entity_poly.pdbx_seq_one_letter_code
_entity_poly.pdbx_strand_id
1 'polypeptide(L)'
;AVHSGKFECCCQNAGVSSCSPSGVSKCRKKGPGELPTPIYRLCPFSSLSTYINQRNCPYFCPVILQVRVIAVVLRSEAAAYRCHLCCEGHKVSTPLHISEGHVNIHQDHFDFQYGTADIMCPVPSGCETPSHVSVTSAADVPEVFLAVLNQRTSDSFPHNFTVCISTMFDFTNVLQLVQSMEMLQLLGVSRVVIYKTSCDADTQRLLDYYTDKGFTEVIPWSMSDHLSVSQGWKPEIDPGDLHYYGQLPALNDCVYRYMYQSRYVALHDVDELILPQSVDRWNDLMPLLEQKNGADKCHLFENYMFPHTFKLPPPVSETHHLQDKENPTWQGISGVNILDHLYHEPNTNLVRDNFKVIVSPRAVIETSVHGLLSSYSSCVWVDNKLIYTITALWHFTVMHHSALLMVSNNC
;
A
#
# COMPACT_ATOMS: atom_id res chain seq x y z
N ALA A 1 -10.53 -29.89 26.79
CA ALA A 1 -9.21 -29.54 27.34
C ALA A 1 -8.47 -28.79 26.25
N VAL A 2 -8.36 -27.48 26.43
CA VAL A 2 -7.80 -26.52 25.48
C VAL A 2 -6.28 -26.62 25.56
N HIS A 3 -5.62 -27.04 24.47
CA HIS A 3 -4.17 -26.91 24.34
C HIS A 3 -3.87 -25.48 23.91
N SER A 4 -3.57 -24.63 24.89
CA SER A 4 -2.89 -23.36 24.71
C SER A 4 -1.45 -23.64 24.26
N GLY A 5 -1.20 -23.52 22.97
CA GLY A 5 0.16 -23.45 22.42
C GLY A 5 0.79 -22.13 22.83
N LYS A 6 1.49 -22.12 23.97
CA LYS A 6 2.50 -21.09 24.25
C LYS A 6 3.62 -21.27 23.24
N PHE A 7 3.76 -20.32 22.32
CA PHE A 7 4.98 -20.21 21.52
C PHE A 7 6.08 -19.65 22.43
N GLU A 8 7.01 -20.52 22.84
CA GLU A 8 8.27 -20.11 23.44
C GLU A 8 9.08 -19.31 22.41
N CYS A 9 9.55 -18.13 22.81
CA CYS A 9 10.59 -17.40 22.10
C CYS A 9 11.77 -18.36 21.86
N CYS A 10 12.22 -18.49 20.61
CA CYS A 10 13.40 -19.28 20.25
C CYS A 10 14.67 -18.66 20.86
N CYS A 11 14.92 -18.96 22.13
CA CYS A 11 16.19 -18.79 22.80
C CYS A 11 16.43 -20.03 23.66
N GLN A 12 16.82 -21.16 23.06
CA GLN A 12 17.67 -22.16 23.71
C GLN A 12 18.19 -23.23 22.73
N ASN A 13 19.48 -23.51 22.88
CA ASN A 13 20.27 -24.64 22.36
C ASN A 13 20.89 -24.53 20.95
N ALA A 14 21.95 -23.73 20.86
CA ALA A 14 23.18 -24.15 20.18
C ALA A 14 24.38 -23.85 21.10
N GLY A 15 25.24 -24.85 21.28
CA GLY A 15 26.28 -24.89 22.30
C GLY A 15 27.31 -23.77 22.24
N VAL A 16 27.86 -23.49 23.42
CA VAL A 16 28.90 -22.51 23.71
C VAL A 16 30.16 -22.75 22.86
N SER A 17 30.54 -21.75 22.07
CA SER A 17 31.94 -21.39 21.88
C SER A 17 32.06 -19.86 21.81
N SER A 18 32.85 -19.32 22.73
CA SER A 18 33.15 -17.90 22.97
C SER A 18 33.20 -17.00 21.73
N CYS A 19 32.30 -16.02 21.65
CA CYS A 19 32.51 -14.81 20.84
C CYS A 19 32.93 -13.66 21.75
N SER A 20 34.17 -13.20 21.57
CA SER A 20 34.73 -12.02 22.24
C SER A 20 33.93 -10.75 21.89
N PRO A 21 33.69 -9.83 22.85
CA PRO A 21 33.01 -8.58 22.57
C PRO A 21 34.01 -7.55 22.03
N SER A 22 34.36 -7.65 20.75
CA SER A 22 35.16 -6.62 20.09
C SER A 22 34.96 -6.66 18.58
N GLY A 23 33.84 -6.11 18.13
CA GLY A 23 33.57 -5.86 16.72
C GLY A 23 32.64 -4.66 16.58
N VAL A 24 33.19 -3.49 16.27
CA VAL A 24 32.39 -2.33 15.83
C VAL A 24 31.67 -2.77 14.55
N SER A 25 30.34 -2.87 14.60
CA SER A 25 29.50 -3.19 13.45
C SER A 25 29.72 -2.14 12.36
N LYS A 26 30.36 -2.53 11.25
CA LYS A 26 30.57 -1.66 10.07
C LYS A 26 29.35 -1.76 9.16
N CYS A 27 28.95 -0.64 8.54
CA CYS A 27 27.94 -0.59 7.48
C CYS A 27 28.31 -1.53 6.33
N ARG A 28 27.80 -2.76 6.35
CA ARG A 28 28.03 -3.75 5.28
C ARG A 28 26.94 -3.56 4.23
N LYS A 29 27.27 -2.82 3.17
CA LYS A 29 26.37 -2.61 2.02
C LYS A 29 26.08 -3.97 1.34
N LYS A 30 24.82 -4.27 1.05
CA LYS A 30 24.46 -5.35 0.11
C LYS A 30 24.88 -4.90 -1.31
N GLY A 31 25.35 -5.82 -2.15
CA GLY A 31 25.88 -5.49 -3.49
C GLY A 31 24.82 -4.93 -4.44
N PRO A 32 25.21 -4.19 -5.50
CA PRO A 32 24.27 -3.65 -6.48
C PRO A 32 23.67 -4.78 -7.32
N GLY A 33 22.35 -4.93 -7.30
CA GLY A 33 21.62 -5.91 -8.14
C GLY A 33 20.40 -6.57 -7.50
N GLU A 34 20.23 -6.48 -6.18
CA GLU A 34 19.01 -6.94 -5.50
C GLU A 34 18.18 -5.72 -5.10
N LEU A 35 16.98 -5.54 -5.67
CA LEU A 35 15.96 -4.74 -4.97
C LEU A 35 15.82 -5.38 -3.58
N PRO A 36 15.85 -4.62 -2.47
CA PRO A 36 15.61 -5.20 -1.16
C PRO A 36 14.25 -5.89 -1.20
N THR A 37 14.18 -7.17 -0.88
CA THR A 37 12.92 -7.81 -0.50
C THR A 37 12.29 -6.91 0.56
N PRO A 38 11.04 -6.45 0.38
CA PRO A 38 10.48 -5.34 1.14
C PRO A 38 10.05 -5.76 2.54
N ILE A 39 10.59 -6.84 3.11
CA ILE A 39 10.23 -7.34 4.43
C ILE A 39 11.45 -8.04 5.04
N TYR A 40 11.84 -7.60 6.24
CA TYR A 40 12.89 -8.23 7.05
C TYR A 40 12.35 -8.51 8.43
N ARG A 41 12.34 -9.78 8.84
CA ARG A 41 11.95 -10.20 10.18
C ARG A 41 13.04 -9.83 11.18
N LEU A 42 12.67 -9.11 12.22
CA LEU A 42 13.50 -8.72 13.35
C LEU A 42 12.68 -8.99 14.60
N CYS A 43 12.75 -10.16 15.23
CA CYS A 43 11.92 -10.43 16.42
C CYS A 43 12.04 -9.27 17.42
N PRO A 44 10.94 -8.56 17.78
CA PRO A 44 9.51 -8.91 17.62
C PRO A 44 8.71 -8.30 16.43
N PHE A 45 9.33 -7.66 15.44
CA PHE A 45 8.71 -6.93 14.33
C PHE A 45 9.22 -7.36 12.95
N SER A 46 8.65 -6.80 11.88
CA SER A 46 9.22 -6.87 10.52
C SER A 46 9.35 -5.47 9.92
N SER A 47 10.55 -5.11 9.46
CA SER A 47 10.79 -3.83 8.78
C SER A 47 10.56 -4.01 7.29
N LEU A 48 9.71 -3.18 6.68
CA LEU A 48 9.37 -3.32 5.27
C LEU A 48 10.20 -2.43 4.36
N SER A 49 10.17 -1.13 4.63
CA SER A 49 10.81 -0.14 3.77
C SER A 49 11.16 1.11 4.54
N THR A 50 12.11 1.87 4.01
CA THR A 50 12.72 2.99 4.74
C THR A 50 12.83 4.21 3.84
N TYR A 51 12.30 5.33 4.32
CA TYR A 51 12.16 6.56 3.56
C TYR A 51 12.68 7.74 4.37
N ILE A 52 13.40 8.66 3.73
CA ILE A 52 13.69 9.94 4.39
C ILE A 52 12.41 10.79 4.40
N ASN A 53 12.09 11.39 5.54
CA ASN A 53 11.01 12.36 5.66
C ASN A 53 11.60 13.76 5.77
N GLN A 54 11.69 14.46 4.63
CA GLN A 54 12.22 15.82 4.53
C GLN A 54 11.12 16.90 4.48
N ARG A 55 9.88 16.56 4.88
CA ARG A 55 8.75 17.49 4.77
C ARG A 55 8.91 18.68 5.73
N ASN A 56 8.83 19.89 5.17
CA ASN A 56 8.86 21.12 5.94
C ASN A 56 7.60 21.22 6.82
N CYS A 57 7.78 21.42 8.12
CA CYS A 57 6.69 21.75 9.02
C CYS A 57 6.21 23.18 8.70
N PRO A 58 4.90 23.43 8.51
CA PRO A 58 4.38 24.78 8.20
C PRO A 58 4.47 25.77 9.37
N TYR A 59 4.79 25.30 10.58
CA TYR A 59 5.06 26.12 11.75
C TYR A 59 6.52 25.98 12.12
N PHE A 60 7.21 27.11 12.38
CA PHE A 60 8.60 27.25 12.83
C PHE A 60 9.07 26.15 13.81
N CYS A 61 9.38 24.98 13.29
CA CYS A 61 10.07 23.90 13.97
C CYS A 61 11.44 23.79 13.30
N PRO A 62 12.53 23.56 14.07
CA PRO A 62 13.75 23.07 13.44
C PRO A 62 13.35 21.83 12.63
N VAL A 63 13.66 21.82 11.32
CA VAL A 63 13.40 20.66 10.46
C VAL A 63 14.24 19.52 11.01
N ILE A 64 13.65 18.66 11.84
CA ILE A 64 14.31 17.46 12.30
C ILE A 64 14.21 16.48 11.13
N LEU A 65 15.33 16.29 10.45
CA LEU A 65 15.46 15.25 9.43
C LEU A 65 15.27 13.89 10.12
N GLN A 66 14.35 13.08 9.62
CA GLN A 66 14.08 11.75 10.18
C GLN A 66 14.00 10.72 9.05
N VAL A 67 14.50 9.52 9.32
CA VAL A 67 14.22 8.34 8.50
C VAL A 67 12.97 7.67 9.07
N ARG A 68 11.96 7.47 8.25
CA ARG A 68 10.74 6.71 8.55
C ARG A 68 10.93 5.28 8.08
N VAL A 69 10.75 4.35 8.98
CA VAL A 69 10.74 2.92 8.68
C VAL A 69 9.30 2.42 8.78
N ILE A 70 8.72 1.96 7.68
CA ILE A 70 7.41 1.30 7.68
C ILE A 70 7.64 -0.13 8.16
N ALA A 71 6.95 -0.52 9.23
CA ALA A 71 7.12 -1.79 9.90
C ALA A 71 5.77 -2.44 10.21
N VAL A 72 5.80 -3.73 10.52
CA VAL A 72 4.69 -4.46 11.15
C VAL A 72 5.15 -4.91 12.53
N VAL A 73 4.40 -4.53 13.56
CA VAL A 73 4.80 -4.71 14.97
C VAL A 73 3.70 -5.40 15.77
N LEU A 74 4.09 -6.17 16.78
CA LEU A 74 3.16 -6.71 17.76
C LEU A 74 2.63 -5.58 18.64
N ARG A 75 1.31 -5.36 18.63
CA ARG A 75 0.69 -4.19 19.27
C ARG A 75 0.74 -4.21 20.80
N SER A 76 0.79 -5.40 21.39
CA SER A 76 0.79 -5.61 22.85
C SER A 76 2.18 -5.40 23.48
N GLU A 77 3.23 -5.34 22.68
CA GLU A 77 4.61 -5.26 23.18
C GLU A 77 5.11 -3.81 23.20
N ALA A 78 5.52 -3.36 24.39
CA ALA A 78 6.22 -2.08 24.56
C ALA A 78 7.71 -2.24 24.22
N ALA A 79 8.02 -2.39 22.94
CA ALA A 79 9.40 -2.53 22.48
C ALA A 79 10.12 -1.17 22.43
N ALA A 80 11.36 -1.13 22.94
CA ALA A 80 12.26 0.00 22.77
C ALA A 80 13.13 -0.22 21.53
N TYR A 81 13.03 0.66 20.54
CA TYR A 81 13.74 0.53 19.27
C TYR A 81 15.04 1.34 19.24
N ARG A 82 16.08 0.79 18.61
CA ARG A 82 17.31 1.51 18.25
C ARG A 82 17.47 1.55 16.74
N CYS A 83 17.73 2.73 16.21
CA CYS A 83 18.04 2.91 14.80
C CYS A 83 19.54 3.04 14.61
N HIS A 84 20.11 2.21 13.74
CA HIS A 84 21.52 2.21 13.35
C HIS A 84 21.61 2.80 11.95
N LEU A 85 21.99 4.07 11.85
CA LEU A 85 22.02 4.87 10.62
C LEU A 85 23.43 4.91 10.01
N CYS A 86 23.54 4.52 8.75
CA CYS A 86 24.76 4.63 7.96
C CYS A 86 24.83 6.02 7.31
N CYS A 87 25.61 6.91 7.92
CA CYS A 87 25.75 8.29 7.51
C CYS A 87 26.98 8.51 6.62
N GLU A 88 26.77 9.18 5.49
CA GLU A 88 27.85 9.66 4.62
C GLU A 88 28.01 11.18 4.80
N GLY A 89 29.26 11.66 4.94
CA GLY A 89 29.57 13.09 5.12
C GLY A 89 31.06 13.38 5.35
N HIS A 90 31.47 14.63 5.10
CA HIS A 90 32.88 15.06 5.07
C HIS A 90 33.60 15.11 6.44
N LYS A 91 32.88 14.95 7.57
CA LYS A 91 33.40 15.23 8.92
C LYS A 91 33.18 14.14 9.98
N VAL A 92 32.69 12.95 9.63
CA VAL A 92 32.38 11.90 10.64
C VAL A 92 33.20 10.64 10.39
N SER A 93 34.08 10.32 11.34
CA SER A 93 34.91 9.10 11.36
C SER A 93 34.28 7.94 12.15
N THR A 94 32.96 7.94 12.34
CA THR A 94 32.19 6.77 12.81
C THR A 94 31.00 6.54 11.87
N PRO A 95 31.07 5.56 10.95
CA PRO A 95 30.09 5.40 9.87
C PRO A 95 28.68 4.98 10.32
N LEU A 96 28.50 4.62 11.60
CA LEU A 96 27.24 4.15 12.17
C LEU A 96 26.80 5.08 13.31
N HIS A 97 25.70 5.80 13.12
CA HIS A 97 25.04 6.58 14.17
C HIS A 97 23.93 5.77 14.81
N ILE A 98 23.79 5.83 16.14
CA ILE A 98 22.73 5.14 16.86
C ILE A 98 21.82 6.19 17.48
N SER A 99 20.52 6.11 17.18
CA SER A 99 19.47 6.94 17.77
C SER A 99 18.37 6.08 18.38
N GLU A 100 17.61 6.63 19.31
CA GLU A 100 16.35 6.02 19.73
C GLU A 100 15.35 6.06 18.57
N GLY A 101 14.60 4.97 18.38
CA GLY A 101 13.51 4.90 17.41
C GLY A 101 12.18 5.16 18.08
N HIS A 102 11.39 6.08 17.54
CA HIS A 102 10.04 6.38 18.05
C HIS A 102 9.00 5.64 17.22
N VAL A 103 8.31 4.67 17.83
CA VAL A 103 7.26 3.89 17.17
C VAL A 103 5.92 4.62 17.23
N ASN A 104 5.21 4.62 16.12
CA ASN A 104 3.82 5.04 16.00
C ASN A 104 3.04 3.93 15.30
N ILE A 105 2.24 3.19 16.06
CA ILE A 105 1.38 2.13 15.54
C ILE A 105 0.12 2.77 14.95
N HIS A 106 -0.20 2.43 13.69
CA HIS A 106 -1.38 2.95 13.01
C HIS A 106 -2.65 2.49 13.73
N GLN A 107 -3.65 3.36 13.77
CA GLN A 107 -4.91 3.07 14.47
C GLN A 107 -5.73 1.97 13.78
N ASP A 108 -5.69 1.91 12.45
CA ASP A 108 -6.38 0.84 11.72
C ASP A 108 -5.54 -0.42 11.70
N HIS A 109 -6.01 -1.41 12.44
CA HIS A 109 -5.44 -2.75 12.51
C HIS A 109 -6.53 -3.83 12.60
N PHE A 110 -7.81 -3.46 12.57
CA PHE A 110 -8.97 -4.38 12.52
C PHE A 110 -8.92 -5.51 13.57
N ASP A 111 -8.57 -5.14 14.81
CA ASP A 111 -8.40 -6.07 15.95
C ASP A 111 -7.34 -7.18 15.81
N PHE A 112 -6.56 -7.22 14.72
CA PHE A 112 -5.44 -8.14 14.55
C PHE A 112 -4.28 -7.83 15.51
N GLN A 113 -3.55 -8.87 15.94
CA GLN A 113 -2.48 -8.74 16.94
C GLN A 113 -1.31 -7.86 16.47
N TYR A 114 -1.00 -7.92 15.18
CA TYR A 114 0.02 -7.10 14.54
C TYR A 114 -0.63 -5.96 13.76
N GLY A 115 0.02 -4.79 13.80
CA GLY A 115 -0.40 -3.61 13.05
C GLY A 115 0.75 -2.98 12.28
N THR A 116 0.41 -2.20 11.25
CA THR A 116 1.37 -1.32 10.58
C THR A 116 1.86 -0.27 11.56
N ALA A 117 3.13 0.08 11.50
CA ALA A 117 3.72 1.12 12.32
C ALA A 117 4.78 1.89 11.55
N ASP A 118 5.00 3.13 11.96
CA ASP A 118 6.17 3.91 11.58
C ASP A 118 7.16 3.93 12.73
N ILE A 119 8.41 3.54 12.47
CA ILE A 119 9.52 3.73 13.39
C ILE A 119 10.33 4.93 12.88
N MET A 120 10.21 6.05 13.58
CA MET A 120 10.88 7.31 13.25
C MET A 120 12.27 7.34 13.87
N CYS A 121 13.29 7.42 13.02
CA CYS A 121 14.70 7.45 13.37
C CYS A 121 15.28 8.87 13.16
N PRO A 122 15.57 9.63 14.23
CA PRO A 122 16.19 10.95 14.12
C PRO A 122 17.54 10.92 13.43
N VAL A 123 17.76 11.81 12.46
CA VAL A 123 19.03 11.95 11.76
C VAL A 123 19.85 13.07 12.41
N PRO A 124 21.11 12.83 12.81
CA PRO A 124 21.92 13.83 13.49
C PRO A 124 22.37 14.92 12.50
N SER A 125 22.61 16.14 13.00
CA SER A 125 22.98 17.30 12.17
C SER A 125 24.26 17.13 11.33
N GLY A 126 25.16 16.23 11.73
CA GLY A 126 26.38 15.90 10.98
C GLY A 126 26.22 14.84 9.88
N CYS A 127 25.02 14.28 9.72
CA CYS A 127 24.71 13.27 8.71
C CYS A 127 24.11 13.95 7.47
N GLU A 128 24.95 14.25 6.49
CA GLU A 128 24.51 14.86 5.23
C GLU A 128 23.58 13.93 4.45
N THR A 129 23.87 12.63 4.44
CA THR A 129 23.05 11.62 3.77
C THR A 129 22.96 10.33 4.58
N PRO A 130 21.78 9.99 5.15
CA PRO A 130 21.55 8.67 5.73
C PRO A 130 21.33 7.68 4.59
N SER A 131 22.34 6.88 4.26
CA SER A 131 22.29 5.96 3.12
C SER A 131 21.49 4.69 3.41
N HIS A 132 21.63 4.17 4.64
CA HIS A 132 20.99 2.93 5.08
C HIS A 132 20.60 3.02 6.56
N VAL A 133 19.64 2.20 6.98
CA VAL A 133 19.22 2.08 8.37
C VAL A 133 18.97 0.60 8.73
N SER A 134 19.35 0.21 9.94
CA SER A 134 18.85 -1.01 10.59
C SER A 134 18.06 -0.58 11.81
N VAL A 135 16.92 -1.21 12.06
CA VAL A 135 16.19 -1.04 13.32
C VAL A 135 16.38 -2.32 14.13
N THR A 136 16.60 -2.21 15.44
CA THR A 136 16.70 -3.37 16.34
C THR A 136 15.89 -3.11 17.59
N SER A 137 15.54 -4.16 18.34
CA SER A 137 15.21 -3.96 19.75
C SER A 137 16.45 -3.43 20.48
N ALA A 138 16.27 -2.76 21.61
CA ALA A 138 17.38 -2.22 22.41
C ALA A 138 18.35 -3.30 22.92
N ALA A 139 17.96 -4.58 22.90
CA ALA A 139 18.82 -5.69 23.32
C ALA A 139 19.64 -6.31 22.17
N ASP A 140 19.29 -6.01 20.91
CA ASP A 140 19.78 -6.76 19.75
C ASP A 140 20.86 -6.01 18.95
N VAL A 141 21.55 -6.78 18.09
CA VAL A 141 22.59 -6.32 17.17
C VAL A 141 22.02 -6.23 15.75
N PRO A 142 22.38 -5.19 14.97
CA PRO A 142 21.85 -5.04 13.61
C PRO A 142 22.41 -6.11 12.67
N GLU A 143 21.51 -6.89 12.06
CA GLU A 143 21.87 -7.93 11.08
C GLU A 143 21.74 -7.43 9.64
N VAL A 144 20.77 -6.56 9.36
CA VAL A 144 20.41 -6.12 8.00
C VAL A 144 20.20 -4.61 7.94
N PHE A 145 20.80 -3.99 6.92
CA PHE A 145 20.67 -2.57 6.63
C PHE A 145 19.81 -2.35 5.38
N LEU A 146 18.70 -1.62 5.55
CA LEU A 146 17.80 -1.19 4.51
C LEU A 146 18.26 0.12 3.87
N ALA A 147 18.22 0.21 2.54
CA ALA A 147 18.53 1.45 1.85
C ALA A 147 17.46 2.51 2.11
N VAL A 148 17.88 3.69 2.54
CA VAL A 148 16.98 4.82 2.75
C VAL A 148 16.61 5.41 1.39
N LEU A 149 15.33 5.37 1.03
CA LEU A 149 14.80 5.90 -0.21
C LEU A 149 14.41 7.38 -0.06
N ASN A 150 14.00 8.01 -1.18
CA ASN A 150 13.56 9.40 -1.24
C ASN A 150 14.59 10.46 -0.83
N GLN A 151 15.89 10.14 -0.89
CA GLN A 151 16.98 11.05 -0.50
C GLN A 151 17.02 12.39 -1.27
N ARG A 152 16.33 12.48 -2.40
CA ARG A 152 16.18 13.69 -3.21
C ARG A 152 14.70 13.99 -3.39
N THR A 153 14.31 15.22 -3.03
CA THR A 153 13.00 15.75 -3.37
C THR A 153 12.95 16.12 -4.85
N SER A 154 11.79 15.99 -5.47
CA SER A 154 11.54 16.42 -6.84
C SER A 154 10.11 16.90 -6.97
N ASP A 155 9.93 18.00 -7.71
CA ASP A 155 8.62 18.46 -8.21
C ASP A 155 8.43 18.14 -9.71
N SER A 156 9.43 17.49 -10.32
CA SER A 156 9.34 16.90 -11.66
C SER A 156 9.05 15.41 -11.50
N PHE A 157 7.85 15.00 -11.92
CA PHE A 157 7.37 13.64 -11.72
C PHE A 157 7.41 12.85 -13.03
N PRO A 158 8.10 11.70 -13.09
CA PRO A 158 8.00 10.79 -14.25
C PRO A 158 6.58 10.25 -14.45
N HIS A 159 5.77 10.21 -13.39
CA HIS A 159 4.40 9.71 -13.42
C HIS A 159 3.41 10.82 -13.02
N ASN A 160 2.38 11.05 -13.83
CA ASN A 160 1.32 11.98 -13.44
C ASN A 160 0.39 11.30 -12.42
N PHE A 161 0.01 10.06 -12.72
CA PHE A 161 -0.84 9.24 -11.87
C PHE A 161 -0.20 7.87 -11.68
N THR A 162 -0.15 7.44 -10.41
CA THR A 162 0.18 6.09 -10.00
C THR A 162 -0.99 5.47 -9.25
N VAL A 163 -1.37 4.25 -9.61
CA VAL A 163 -2.37 3.46 -8.86
C VAL A 163 -1.63 2.45 -7.99
N CYS A 164 -1.94 2.44 -6.70
CA CYS A 164 -1.44 1.48 -5.74
C CYS A 164 -2.49 0.40 -5.48
N ILE A 165 -2.27 -0.79 -6.01
CA ILE A 165 -3.02 -1.99 -5.66
C ILE A 165 -2.29 -2.66 -4.51
N SER A 166 -3.00 -2.92 -3.40
CA SER A 166 -2.46 -3.48 -2.16
C SER A 166 -1.92 -4.90 -2.38
N THR A 167 -2.63 -5.95 -1.99
CA THR A 167 -2.12 -7.33 -2.03
C THR A 167 -2.88 -8.21 -3.02
N MET A 168 -2.16 -8.81 -3.97
CA MET A 168 -2.68 -9.82 -4.89
C MET A 168 -2.30 -11.23 -4.41
N PHE A 169 -3.29 -12.02 -4.02
CA PHE A 169 -3.13 -13.40 -3.55
C PHE A 169 -4.11 -14.32 -4.29
N ASP A 170 -3.60 -15.47 -4.76
CA ASP A 170 -4.32 -16.50 -5.52
C ASP A 170 -5.27 -15.91 -6.58
N PHE A 171 -4.81 -14.87 -7.25
CA PHE A 171 -5.63 -14.13 -8.21
C PHE A 171 -5.76 -14.88 -9.54
N THR A 172 -7.00 -15.05 -10.01
CA THR A 172 -7.35 -15.80 -11.23
C THR A 172 -8.35 -15.08 -12.15
N ASN A 173 -8.73 -13.83 -11.81
CA ASN A 173 -9.74 -13.05 -12.53
C ASN A 173 -9.10 -12.27 -13.71
N VAL A 174 -8.60 -13.03 -14.70
CA VAL A 174 -7.80 -12.49 -15.82
C VAL A 174 -8.57 -11.44 -16.63
N LEU A 175 -9.82 -11.72 -17.01
CA LEU A 175 -10.62 -10.80 -17.83
C LEU A 175 -10.88 -9.47 -17.12
N GLN A 176 -11.21 -9.50 -15.83
CA GLN A 176 -11.35 -8.28 -15.03
C GLN A 176 -10.04 -7.50 -15.01
N LEU A 177 -8.91 -8.16 -14.74
CA LEU A 177 -7.63 -7.48 -14.65
C LEU A 177 -7.27 -6.79 -15.97
N VAL A 178 -7.48 -7.44 -17.13
CA VAL A 178 -7.30 -6.78 -18.43
C VAL A 178 -8.17 -5.53 -18.54
N GLN A 179 -9.46 -5.64 -18.22
CA GLN A 179 -10.40 -4.52 -18.37
C GLN A 179 -10.07 -3.35 -17.44
N SER A 180 -9.71 -3.63 -16.19
CA SER A 180 -9.26 -2.61 -15.25
C SER A 180 -7.97 -1.95 -15.74
N MET A 181 -6.97 -2.72 -16.19
CA MET A 181 -5.68 -2.17 -16.65
C MET A 181 -5.81 -1.32 -17.92
N GLU A 182 -6.64 -1.73 -18.88
CA GLU A 182 -6.93 -0.93 -20.06
C GLU A 182 -7.74 0.33 -19.71
N MET A 183 -8.72 0.25 -18.79
CA MET A 183 -9.46 1.43 -18.34
C MET A 183 -8.55 2.44 -17.63
N LEU A 184 -7.62 1.98 -16.77
CA LEU A 184 -6.66 2.87 -16.11
C LEU A 184 -5.77 3.59 -17.13
N GLN A 185 -5.32 2.94 -18.20
CA GLN A 185 -4.60 3.61 -19.29
C GLN A 185 -5.46 4.70 -19.96
N LEU A 186 -6.75 4.40 -20.24
CA LEU A 186 -7.67 5.38 -20.82
C LEU A 186 -7.89 6.60 -19.92
N LEU A 187 -7.95 6.39 -18.60
CA LEU A 187 -8.08 7.46 -17.59
C LEU A 187 -6.82 8.33 -17.45
N GLY A 188 -5.71 7.94 -18.07
CA GLY A 188 -4.44 8.67 -18.01
C GLY A 188 -3.49 8.21 -16.89
N VAL A 189 -3.72 7.02 -16.33
CA VAL A 189 -2.76 6.41 -15.40
C VAL A 189 -1.46 6.11 -16.14
N SER A 190 -0.33 6.44 -15.51
CA SER A 190 1.00 6.24 -16.09
C SER A 190 1.77 5.10 -15.45
N ARG A 191 1.35 4.65 -14.25
CA ARG A 191 1.97 3.55 -13.52
C ARG A 191 0.92 2.83 -12.67
N VAL A 192 0.91 1.51 -12.70
CA VAL A 192 0.19 0.67 -11.74
C VAL A 192 1.21 -0.11 -10.93
N VAL A 193 1.01 -0.19 -9.62
CA VAL A 193 1.89 -0.87 -8.68
C VAL A 193 1.07 -1.95 -8.01
N ILE A 194 1.55 -3.19 -8.05
CA ILE A 194 0.85 -4.34 -7.49
C ILE A 194 1.79 -5.05 -6.54
N TYR A 195 1.43 -5.14 -5.25
CA TYR A 195 2.14 -6.02 -4.33
C TYR A 195 1.57 -7.42 -4.46
N LYS A 196 2.39 -8.34 -4.97
CA LYS A 196 1.94 -9.66 -5.38
C LYS A 196 2.51 -10.74 -4.48
N THR A 197 1.61 -11.49 -3.86
CA THR A 197 1.90 -12.73 -3.13
C THR A 197 1.86 -13.92 -4.08
N SER A 198 0.71 -14.17 -4.72
CA SER A 198 0.51 -15.29 -5.63
C SER A 198 -0.59 -15.00 -6.67
N CYS A 199 -0.50 -15.65 -7.82
CA CYS A 199 -1.51 -15.64 -8.88
C CYS A 199 -1.32 -16.87 -9.79
N ASP A 200 -2.30 -17.14 -10.67
CA ASP A 200 -2.17 -18.20 -11.68
C ASP A 200 -1.24 -17.83 -12.85
N ALA A 201 -0.95 -18.81 -13.71
CA ALA A 201 0.00 -18.64 -14.81
C ALA A 201 -0.48 -17.65 -15.89
N ASP A 202 -1.79 -17.56 -16.12
CA ASP A 202 -2.36 -16.63 -17.10
C ASP A 202 -2.34 -15.20 -16.57
N THR A 203 -2.64 -15.00 -15.28
CA THR A 203 -2.46 -13.71 -14.59
C THR A 203 -0.99 -13.30 -14.60
N GLN A 204 -0.05 -14.22 -14.30
CA GLN A 204 1.37 -13.91 -14.36
C GLN A 204 1.80 -13.43 -15.75
N ARG A 205 1.38 -14.13 -16.82
CA ARG A 205 1.69 -13.74 -18.20
C ARG A 205 1.16 -12.34 -18.53
N LEU A 206 -0.02 -11.98 -18.02
CA LEU A 206 -0.61 -10.66 -18.22
C LEU A 206 0.17 -9.57 -17.47
N LEU A 207 0.59 -9.85 -16.23
CA LEU A 207 1.43 -8.94 -15.46
C LEU A 207 2.77 -8.69 -16.15
N ASP A 208 3.42 -9.74 -16.64
CA ASP A 208 4.68 -9.66 -17.40
C ASP A 208 4.52 -8.76 -18.62
N TYR A 209 3.42 -8.93 -19.39
CA TYR A 209 3.12 -8.08 -20.54
C TYR A 209 3.04 -6.59 -20.18
N TYR A 210 2.31 -6.22 -19.11
CA TYR A 210 2.22 -4.81 -18.71
C TYR A 210 3.49 -4.28 -18.07
N THR A 211 4.30 -5.14 -17.44
CA THR A 211 5.63 -4.79 -16.94
C THR A 211 6.60 -4.50 -18.09
N ASP A 212 6.62 -5.34 -19.13
CA ASP A 212 7.44 -5.13 -20.33
C ASP A 212 7.04 -3.86 -21.09
N LYS A 213 5.73 -3.53 -21.09
CA LYS A 213 5.22 -2.26 -21.62
C LYS A 213 5.61 -1.03 -20.77
N GLY A 214 6.16 -1.25 -19.58
CA GLY A 214 6.52 -0.20 -18.64
C GLY A 214 5.32 0.43 -17.92
N PHE A 215 4.13 -0.19 -17.97
CA PHE A 215 2.92 0.31 -17.31
C PHE A 215 2.80 -0.20 -15.87
N THR A 216 3.18 -1.45 -15.61
CA THR A 216 3.04 -2.09 -14.29
C THR A 216 4.38 -2.36 -13.62
N GLU A 217 4.49 -2.03 -12.33
CA GLU A 217 5.54 -2.56 -11.45
C GLU A 217 4.91 -3.61 -10.52
N VAL A 218 5.43 -4.84 -10.56
CA VAL A 218 5.04 -5.91 -9.64
C VAL A 218 6.07 -5.98 -8.53
N ILE A 219 5.63 -5.74 -7.29
CA ILE A 219 6.48 -5.82 -6.09
C ILE A 219 6.23 -7.17 -5.43
N PRO A 220 7.26 -8.03 -5.27
CA PRO A 220 7.11 -9.27 -4.53
C PRO A 220 6.68 -9.00 -3.08
N TRP A 221 5.65 -9.71 -2.63
CA TRP A 221 5.07 -9.51 -1.31
C TRP A 221 4.95 -10.82 -0.56
N SER A 222 5.78 -11.00 0.47
CA SER A 222 5.98 -12.29 1.14
C SER A 222 5.74 -12.20 2.66
N MET A 223 4.71 -11.46 3.08
CA MET A 223 4.37 -11.33 4.51
C MET A 223 4.09 -12.69 5.18
N SER A 224 3.56 -13.65 4.42
CA SER A 224 3.30 -15.02 4.86
C SER A 224 4.55 -15.79 5.28
N ASP A 225 5.75 -15.37 4.85
CA ASP A 225 7.02 -16.00 5.27
C ASP A 225 7.40 -15.59 6.71
N HIS A 226 6.78 -14.54 7.24
CA HIS A 226 7.17 -13.91 8.50
C HIS A 226 6.07 -13.95 9.58
N LEU A 227 4.80 -13.93 9.16
CA LEU A 227 3.62 -13.90 10.03
C LEU A 227 2.51 -14.79 9.46
N SER A 228 1.63 -15.29 10.32
CA SER A 228 0.41 -15.96 9.88
C SER A 228 -0.59 -14.91 9.38
N VAL A 229 -0.54 -14.51 8.12
CA VAL A 229 -1.48 -13.50 7.58
C VAL A 229 -2.91 -14.02 7.48
N SER A 230 -3.89 -13.15 7.73
CA SER A 230 -5.31 -13.47 7.53
C SER A 230 -5.71 -13.34 6.07
N GLN A 231 -6.69 -14.16 5.65
CA GLN A 231 -7.32 -14.07 4.33
C GLN A 231 -8.49 -13.08 4.29
N GLY A 232 -8.89 -12.55 5.44
CA GLY A 232 -10.08 -11.73 5.59
C GLY A 232 -9.88 -10.54 6.51
N TRP A 233 -11.01 -9.92 6.84
CA TRP A 233 -11.05 -8.61 7.49
C TRP A 233 -11.25 -8.68 9.01
N LYS A 234 -11.65 -9.85 9.53
CA LYS A 234 -11.92 -10.09 10.95
C LYS A 234 -11.17 -11.31 11.45
N PRO A 235 -10.39 -11.19 12.54
CA PRO A 235 -9.65 -12.32 13.07
C PRO A 235 -10.56 -13.45 13.60
N GLU A 236 -11.82 -13.16 13.92
CA GLU A 236 -12.78 -14.19 14.37
C GLU A 236 -13.33 -15.04 13.22
N ILE A 237 -13.36 -14.50 12.00
CA ILE A 237 -13.89 -15.18 10.80
C ILE A 237 -12.74 -15.83 10.03
N ASP A 238 -11.69 -15.04 9.79
CA ASP A 238 -10.49 -15.44 9.06
C ASP A 238 -9.28 -15.21 9.98
N PRO A 239 -8.88 -16.22 10.78
CA PRO A 239 -7.82 -16.08 11.76
C PRO A 239 -6.47 -15.70 11.12
N GLY A 240 -5.67 -14.96 11.89
CA GLY A 240 -4.31 -14.57 11.52
C GLY A 240 -3.75 -13.54 12.49
N ASP A 241 -2.46 -13.28 12.35
CA ASP A 241 -1.69 -12.29 13.07
C ASP A 241 -1.84 -10.88 12.49
N LEU A 242 -2.03 -10.79 11.17
CA LEU A 242 -2.03 -9.55 10.41
C LEU A 242 -3.20 -9.49 9.42
N HIS A 243 -3.86 -8.34 9.37
CA HIS A 243 -5.01 -8.08 8.50
C HIS A 243 -4.72 -8.30 7.01
N TYR A 244 -5.56 -9.11 6.36
CA TYR A 244 -5.70 -9.28 4.90
C TYR A 244 -4.38 -9.23 4.13
N TYR A 245 -3.57 -10.28 4.25
CA TYR A 245 -2.26 -10.41 3.60
C TYR A 245 -1.26 -9.25 3.82
N GLY A 246 -1.52 -8.35 4.77
CA GLY A 246 -0.73 -7.13 4.95
C GLY A 246 -1.05 -6.01 3.97
N GLN A 247 -2.32 -5.81 3.61
CA GLN A 247 -2.70 -4.71 2.70
C GLN A 247 -2.31 -3.31 3.19
N LEU A 248 -2.39 -3.06 4.50
CA LEU A 248 -2.07 -1.75 5.09
C LEU A 248 -0.58 -1.36 4.95
N PRO A 249 0.40 -2.21 5.33
CA PRO A 249 1.79 -1.87 5.10
C PRO A 249 2.13 -1.76 3.60
N ALA A 250 1.47 -2.50 2.70
CA ALA A 250 1.65 -2.38 1.26
C ALA A 250 1.22 -1.00 0.72
N LEU A 251 0.02 -0.52 1.12
CA LEU A 251 -0.48 0.80 0.72
C LEU A 251 0.42 1.93 1.24
N ASN A 252 0.87 1.83 2.50
CA ASN A 252 1.81 2.80 3.07
C ASN A 252 3.15 2.75 2.30
N ASP A 253 3.72 1.57 2.02
CA ASP A 253 4.93 1.46 1.18
C ASP A 253 4.76 2.18 -0.16
N CYS A 254 3.64 1.95 -0.85
CA CYS A 254 3.41 2.48 -2.18
C CYS A 254 3.39 4.00 -2.21
N VAL A 255 2.67 4.62 -1.27
CA VAL A 255 2.61 6.09 -1.17
C VAL A 255 3.99 6.69 -0.98
N TYR A 256 4.80 6.14 -0.08
CA TYR A 256 6.14 6.66 0.17
C TYR A 256 7.09 6.36 -0.98
N ARG A 257 7.06 5.15 -1.57
CA ARG A 257 7.84 4.77 -2.76
C ARG A 257 7.68 5.74 -3.91
N TYR A 258 6.45 6.21 -4.12
CA TYR A 258 6.08 7.08 -5.23
C TYR A 258 5.96 8.57 -4.86
N MET A 259 6.32 8.94 -3.63
CA MET A 259 6.18 10.31 -3.11
C MET A 259 6.86 11.39 -3.97
N TYR A 260 8.04 11.11 -4.51
CA TYR A 260 8.79 12.01 -5.39
C TYR A 260 8.87 11.50 -6.84
N GLN A 261 8.08 10.50 -7.18
CA GLN A 261 7.99 9.94 -8.53
C GLN A 261 6.64 10.23 -9.20
N SER A 262 5.62 10.55 -8.39
CA SER A 262 4.26 10.72 -8.89
C SER A 262 3.66 12.04 -8.45
N ARG A 263 2.95 12.71 -9.37
CA ARG A 263 2.18 13.91 -9.03
C ARG A 263 1.01 13.55 -8.10
N TYR A 264 0.24 12.53 -8.49
CA TYR A 264 -0.84 11.95 -7.68
C TYR A 264 -0.69 10.43 -7.54
N VAL A 265 -1.19 9.92 -6.42
CA VAL A 265 -1.39 8.50 -6.15
C VAL A 265 -2.88 8.25 -5.93
N ALA A 266 -3.41 7.22 -6.56
CA ALA A 266 -4.73 6.68 -6.32
C ALA A 266 -4.62 5.39 -5.48
N LEU A 267 -5.40 5.31 -4.40
CA LEU A 267 -5.47 4.13 -3.54
C LEU A 267 -6.83 3.47 -3.76
N HIS A 268 -6.87 2.44 -4.59
CA HIS A 268 -8.07 1.65 -4.89
C HIS A 268 -7.70 0.23 -5.29
N ASP A 269 -8.68 -0.67 -5.26
CA ASP A 269 -8.49 -2.09 -5.57
C ASP A 269 -8.62 -2.36 -7.09
N VAL A 270 -8.27 -3.56 -7.54
CA VAL A 270 -8.32 -3.95 -8.97
C VAL A 270 -9.75 -3.95 -9.50
N ASP A 271 -10.74 -4.20 -8.65
CA ASP A 271 -12.16 -4.23 -8.97
C ASP A 271 -12.84 -2.86 -8.83
N GLU A 272 -12.09 -1.81 -8.49
CA GLU A 272 -12.58 -0.45 -8.32
C GLU A 272 -12.04 0.50 -9.40
N LEU A 273 -12.89 1.33 -9.99
CA LEU A 273 -12.53 2.32 -10.99
C LEU A 273 -13.16 3.68 -10.68
N ILE A 274 -12.33 4.72 -10.57
CA ILE A 274 -12.82 6.09 -10.38
C ILE A 274 -13.09 6.70 -11.76
N LEU A 275 -14.37 6.79 -12.17
CA LEU A 275 -14.74 7.24 -13.52
C LEU A 275 -15.30 8.67 -13.54
N PRO A 276 -14.59 9.64 -14.14
CA PRO A 276 -15.14 10.98 -14.31
C PRO A 276 -16.39 10.98 -15.20
N GLN A 277 -17.33 11.91 -14.96
CA GLN A 277 -18.55 12.07 -15.77
C GLN A 277 -18.56 13.35 -16.59
N SER A 278 -17.89 14.39 -16.10
CA SER A 278 -17.80 15.66 -16.81
C SER A 278 -16.65 15.74 -17.82
N VAL A 279 -15.72 14.78 -17.77
CA VAL A 279 -14.50 14.71 -18.60
C VAL A 279 -14.12 13.26 -18.83
N ASP A 280 -13.23 12.99 -19.79
CA ASP A 280 -12.84 11.63 -20.16
C ASP A 280 -11.71 11.04 -19.29
N ARG A 281 -10.88 11.89 -18.66
CA ARG A 281 -9.62 11.48 -18.03
C ARG A 281 -9.35 12.18 -16.70
N TRP A 282 -8.53 11.55 -15.85
CA TRP A 282 -8.07 12.16 -14.60
C TRP A 282 -7.19 13.40 -14.84
N ASN A 283 -6.46 13.43 -15.95
CA ASN A 283 -5.66 14.61 -16.36
C ASN A 283 -6.51 15.89 -16.46
N ASP A 284 -7.77 15.76 -16.89
CA ASP A 284 -8.68 16.89 -17.03
C ASP A 284 -9.52 17.11 -15.77
N LEU A 285 -9.77 16.03 -15.01
CA LEU A 285 -10.54 16.09 -13.77
C LEU A 285 -9.77 16.81 -12.65
N MET A 286 -8.51 16.44 -12.42
CA MET A 286 -7.76 16.95 -11.26
C MET A 286 -7.61 18.47 -11.27
N PRO A 287 -7.26 19.14 -12.39
CA PRO A 287 -7.24 20.61 -12.45
C PRO A 287 -8.57 21.26 -12.08
N LEU A 288 -9.70 20.66 -12.45
CA LEU A 288 -11.03 21.17 -12.08
C LEU A 288 -11.28 21.03 -10.57
N LEU A 289 -10.87 19.90 -9.98
CA LEU A 289 -11.01 19.66 -8.54
C LEU A 289 -10.08 20.57 -7.73
N GLU A 290 -8.86 20.82 -8.20
CA GLU A 290 -7.90 21.74 -7.58
C GLU A 290 -8.39 23.19 -7.68
N GLN A 291 -8.94 23.61 -8.82
CA GLN A 291 -9.53 24.93 -8.97
C GLN A 291 -10.72 25.14 -8.03
N LYS A 292 -11.55 24.11 -7.85
CA LYS A 292 -12.75 24.18 -7.01
C LYS A 292 -12.44 24.13 -5.51
N ASN A 293 -11.51 23.26 -5.09
CA ASN A 293 -11.32 22.91 -3.68
C ASN A 293 -9.96 23.34 -3.11
N GLY A 294 -9.01 23.74 -3.97
CA GLY A 294 -7.61 24.03 -3.65
C GLY A 294 -6.66 22.91 -4.10
N ALA A 295 -5.46 23.30 -4.57
CA ALA A 295 -4.45 22.38 -5.11
C ALA A 295 -3.90 21.37 -4.09
N ASP A 296 -3.94 21.71 -2.81
CA ASP A 296 -3.39 20.86 -1.76
C ASP A 296 -4.40 19.86 -1.21
N LYS A 297 -5.61 19.71 -1.78
CA LYS A 297 -6.63 18.82 -1.22
C LYS A 297 -6.44 17.36 -1.63
N CYS A 298 -6.82 16.49 -0.71
CA CYS A 298 -7.07 15.07 -0.96
C CYS A 298 -8.52 14.92 -1.48
N HIS A 299 -8.76 14.05 -2.47
CA HIS A 299 -10.10 13.90 -3.06
C HIS A 299 -10.68 12.53 -2.74
N LEU A 300 -11.84 12.53 -2.09
CA LEU A 300 -12.57 11.33 -1.69
C LEU A 300 -13.68 11.04 -2.70
N PHE A 301 -13.71 9.80 -3.18
CA PHE A 301 -14.64 9.34 -4.20
C PHE A 301 -15.53 8.25 -3.60
N GLU A 302 -16.83 8.55 -3.45
CA GLU A 302 -17.82 7.61 -2.90
C GLU A 302 -17.93 6.39 -3.80
N ASN A 303 -17.87 5.20 -3.22
CA ASN A 303 -17.90 3.94 -3.95
C ASN A 303 -19.37 3.53 -4.24
N TYR A 304 -19.69 3.25 -5.52
CA TYR A 304 -20.98 2.70 -5.92
C TYR A 304 -20.85 1.23 -6.32
N MET A 305 -21.78 0.42 -5.82
CA MET A 305 -21.75 -1.03 -5.86
C MET A 305 -22.44 -1.61 -7.11
N PHE A 306 -21.70 -2.26 -8.03
CA PHE A 306 -22.25 -2.87 -9.27
C PHE A 306 -22.28 -4.42 -9.23
N PRO A 307 -23.39 -5.05 -8.83
CA PRO A 307 -23.44 -6.49 -8.55
C PRO A 307 -23.20 -7.35 -9.80
N HIS A 308 -22.26 -8.30 -9.69
CA HIS A 308 -21.99 -9.29 -10.73
C HIS A 308 -23.17 -10.26 -11.02
N THR A 309 -24.15 -10.34 -10.13
CA THR A 309 -25.35 -11.19 -10.30
C THR A 309 -26.42 -10.55 -11.16
N PHE A 310 -26.29 -9.25 -11.46
CA PHE A 310 -27.28 -8.50 -12.23
C PHE A 310 -26.68 -8.04 -13.56
N LYS A 311 -27.26 -8.53 -14.65
CA LYS A 311 -26.94 -8.13 -16.03
C LYS A 311 -28.23 -7.78 -16.74
N LEU A 312 -28.35 -6.53 -17.21
CA LEU A 312 -29.37 -6.14 -18.17
C LEU A 312 -28.68 -5.83 -19.50
N PRO A 313 -29.37 -6.01 -20.64
CA PRO A 313 -28.85 -5.59 -21.92
C PRO A 313 -28.41 -4.11 -21.84
N PRO A 314 -27.18 -3.77 -22.30
CA PRO A 314 -26.78 -2.38 -22.39
C PRO A 314 -27.83 -1.61 -23.20
N PRO A 315 -28.08 -0.33 -22.90
CA PRO A 315 -28.84 0.54 -23.78
C PRO A 315 -28.30 0.38 -25.21
N VAL A 316 -29.19 0.22 -26.19
CA VAL A 316 -28.78 0.02 -27.58
C VAL A 316 -28.03 1.27 -28.04
N SER A 317 -26.70 1.21 -28.04
CA SER A 317 -25.86 2.21 -28.68
C SER A 317 -25.78 1.86 -30.16
N GLU A 318 -26.17 2.81 -31.02
CA GLU A 318 -26.15 2.67 -32.49
C GLU A 318 -24.74 2.40 -33.04
N THR A 319 -23.68 2.51 -32.22
CA THR A 319 -22.27 2.43 -32.64
C THR A 319 -21.50 1.21 -32.14
N HIS A 320 -22.08 0.30 -31.34
CA HIS A 320 -21.36 -0.92 -30.96
C HIS A 320 -21.34 -1.92 -32.12
N HIS A 321 -20.13 -2.23 -32.61
CA HIS A 321 -19.89 -3.25 -33.62
C HIS A 321 -20.59 -4.56 -33.23
N LEU A 322 -21.63 -4.91 -33.99
CA LEU A 322 -22.44 -6.13 -33.83
C LEU A 322 -21.60 -7.43 -33.86
N GLN A 323 -20.36 -7.36 -34.35
CA GLN A 323 -19.45 -8.50 -34.49
C GLN A 323 -18.94 -9.04 -33.15
N ASP A 324 -18.70 -8.19 -32.15
CA ASP A 324 -18.20 -8.64 -30.83
C ASP A 324 -19.28 -9.28 -29.96
N LYS A 325 -20.57 -9.10 -30.29
CA LYS A 325 -21.69 -9.70 -29.55
C LYS A 325 -21.92 -11.16 -29.89
N GLU A 326 -21.61 -11.59 -31.11
CA GLU A 326 -21.90 -12.95 -31.58
C GLU A 326 -20.73 -13.92 -31.33
N ASN A 327 -19.48 -13.45 -31.36
CA ASN A 327 -18.28 -14.23 -31.04
C ASN A 327 -17.23 -13.35 -30.34
N PRO A 328 -17.40 -13.08 -29.04
CA PRO A 328 -16.45 -12.25 -28.31
C PRO A 328 -15.06 -12.90 -28.31
N THR A 329 -14.03 -12.13 -28.66
CA THR A 329 -12.64 -12.61 -28.69
C THR A 329 -12.10 -12.99 -27.31
N TRP A 330 -12.79 -12.58 -26.24
CA TRP A 330 -12.51 -12.92 -24.85
C TRP A 330 -13.23 -14.19 -24.35
N GLN A 331 -13.94 -14.91 -25.22
CA GLN A 331 -14.60 -16.16 -24.85
C GLN A 331 -13.57 -17.21 -24.37
N GLY A 332 -13.76 -17.72 -23.16
CA GLY A 332 -12.87 -18.71 -22.54
C GLY A 332 -11.74 -18.12 -21.68
N ILE A 333 -11.61 -16.80 -21.59
CA ILE A 333 -10.71 -16.15 -20.61
C ILE A 333 -11.37 -16.22 -19.22
N SER A 334 -10.61 -16.68 -18.23
CA SER A 334 -11.06 -16.77 -16.83
C SER A 334 -11.39 -15.38 -16.28
N GLY A 335 -12.37 -15.33 -15.37
CA GLY A 335 -12.78 -14.10 -14.74
C GLY A 335 -14.00 -13.48 -15.39
N VAL A 336 -14.29 -12.23 -15.03
CA VAL A 336 -15.57 -11.63 -15.38
C VAL A 336 -15.44 -10.33 -16.12
N ASN A 337 -16.31 -10.23 -17.13
CA ASN A 337 -16.54 -9.06 -17.93
C ASN A 337 -17.24 -7.95 -17.12
N ILE A 338 -16.48 -7.00 -16.60
CA ILE A 338 -17.02 -5.87 -15.81
C ILE A 338 -17.95 -4.99 -16.64
N LEU A 339 -17.81 -4.99 -17.96
CA LEU A 339 -18.63 -4.18 -18.88
C LEU A 339 -20.07 -4.70 -19.02
N ASP A 340 -20.36 -5.93 -18.56
CA ASP A 340 -21.74 -6.43 -18.51
C ASP A 340 -22.54 -5.87 -17.31
N HIS A 341 -21.86 -5.21 -16.37
CA HIS A 341 -22.41 -4.81 -15.07
C HIS A 341 -22.51 -3.29 -14.98
N LEU A 342 -23.55 -2.74 -15.63
CA LEU A 342 -23.73 -1.28 -15.78
C LEU A 342 -24.72 -0.66 -14.77
N TYR A 343 -25.31 -1.47 -13.88
CA TYR A 343 -26.33 -1.03 -12.93
C TYR A 343 -25.78 -1.19 -11.52
N HIS A 344 -25.80 -0.11 -10.75
CA HIS A 344 -25.38 -0.11 -9.36
C HIS A 344 -26.57 -0.22 -8.40
N GLU A 345 -26.30 -0.68 -7.19
CA GLU A 345 -27.28 -0.69 -6.09
C GLU A 345 -27.69 0.73 -5.73
N PRO A 346 -28.97 0.96 -5.34
CA PRO A 346 -29.42 2.25 -4.84
C PRO A 346 -28.61 2.67 -3.61
N ASN A 347 -28.23 3.95 -3.53
CA ASN A 347 -27.56 4.46 -2.33
C ASN A 347 -28.53 4.39 -1.14
N THR A 348 -28.19 3.61 -0.12
CA THR A 348 -29.04 3.42 1.06
C THR A 348 -28.89 4.54 2.09
N ASN A 349 -28.04 5.57 1.84
CA ASN A 349 -27.77 6.73 2.71
C ASN A 349 -27.31 6.38 4.14
N LEU A 350 -27.07 5.10 4.45
CA LEU A 350 -26.90 4.66 5.83
C LEU A 350 -25.48 4.91 6.35
N VAL A 351 -24.43 4.81 5.52
CA VAL A 351 -23.09 5.33 5.84
C VAL A 351 -22.22 5.50 4.59
N ARG A 352 -21.47 6.61 4.46
CA ARG A 352 -20.43 6.82 3.42
C ARG A 352 -19.10 6.18 3.83
N ASP A 353 -19.13 4.92 4.26
CA ASP A 353 -17.93 4.26 4.76
C ASP A 353 -17.03 3.71 3.64
N ASN A 354 -17.61 3.48 2.46
CA ASN A 354 -16.87 2.98 1.31
C ASN A 354 -16.54 4.13 0.36
N PHE A 355 -15.25 4.45 0.27
CA PHE A 355 -14.71 5.42 -0.65
C PHE A 355 -13.29 5.03 -1.01
N LYS A 356 -12.75 5.69 -2.03
CA LYS A 356 -11.33 5.64 -2.40
C LYS A 356 -10.80 7.03 -2.64
N VAL A 357 -9.49 7.16 -2.75
CA VAL A 357 -8.81 8.47 -2.72
C VAL A 357 -7.83 8.63 -3.87
N ILE A 358 -7.80 9.84 -4.43
CA ILE A 358 -6.68 10.36 -5.24
C ILE A 358 -6.08 11.53 -4.48
N VAL A 359 -4.76 11.47 -4.26
CA VAL A 359 -4.04 12.44 -3.41
C VAL A 359 -2.62 12.66 -3.89
N SER A 360 -2.06 13.85 -3.61
CA SER A 360 -0.61 14.06 -3.67
C SER A 360 0.07 13.19 -2.62
N PRO A 361 0.96 12.24 -2.97
CA PRO A 361 1.57 11.34 -1.99
C PRO A 361 2.39 12.08 -0.93
N ARG A 362 2.89 13.29 -1.24
CA ARG A 362 3.61 14.17 -0.31
C ARG A 362 2.74 14.64 0.86
N ALA A 363 1.41 14.71 0.67
CA ALA A 363 0.46 15.12 1.69
C ALA A 363 0.11 14.00 2.69
N VAL A 364 0.41 12.75 2.38
CA VAL A 364 -0.04 11.57 3.14
C VAL A 364 0.94 11.21 4.24
N ILE A 365 0.45 11.03 5.47
CA ILE A 365 1.28 10.54 6.60
C ILE A 365 1.02 9.04 6.78
N GLU A 366 -0.25 8.64 6.85
CA GLU A 366 -0.71 7.27 7.11
C GLU A 366 -1.94 6.94 6.25
N THR A 367 -1.99 5.74 5.68
CA THR A 367 -3.12 5.23 4.88
C THR A 367 -3.85 4.08 5.56
N SER A 368 -5.14 3.94 5.21
CA SER A 368 -5.99 2.77 5.48
C SER A 368 -6.51 2.17 4.16
N VAL A 369 -7.35 1.14 4.25
CA VAL A 369 -7.93 0.39 3.11
C VAL A 369 -8.85 1.26 2.23
N HIS A 370 -9.54 2.23 2.82
CA HIS A 370 -10.46 3.14 2.10
C HIS A 370 -9.82 4.50 1.77
N GLY A 371 -8.78 4.91 2.49
CA GLY A 371 -8.21 6.24 2.30
C GLY A 371 -7.08 6.59 3.26
N LEU A 372 -7.15 7.78 3.86
CA LEU A 372 -6.07 8.34 4.69
C LEU A 372 -6.49 8.38 6.16
N LEU A 373 -5.60 7.92 7.04
CA LEU A 373 -5.75 8.07 8.50
C LEU A 373 -5.23 9.43 8.96
N SER A 374 -4.14 9.88 8.35
CA SER A 374 -3.46 11.12 8.71
C SER A 374 -2.80 11.75 7.49
N SER A 375 -2.95 13.07 7.35
CA SER A 375 -2.43 13.84 6.23
C SER A 375 -2.16 15.30 6.63
N TYR A 376 -1.19 15.94 5.97
CA TYR A 376 -0.96 17.39 6.10
C TYR A 376 -2.05 18.21 5.40
N SER A 377 -2.73 17.59 4.46
CA SER A 377 -3.80 18.17 3.67
C SER A 377 -5.15 17.67 4.14
N SER A 378 -6.15 18.55 4.22
CA SER A 378 -7.53 18.11 4.44
C SER A 378 -8.08 17.40 3.19
N CYS A 379 -8.93 16.40 3.41
CA CYS A 379 -9.66 15.72 2.36
C CYS A 379 -11.01 16.38 2.07
N VAL A 380 -11.47 16.31 0.82
CA VAL A 380 -12.77 16.81 0.39
C VAL A 380 -13.52 15.73 -0.39
N TRP A 381 -14.80 15.57 -0.08
CA TRP A 381 -15.69 14.73 -0.87
C TRP A 381 -15.93 15.36 -2.24
N VAL A 382 -15.73 14.58 -3.30
CA VAL A 382 -16.07 15.02 -4.65
C VAL A 382 -17.57 14.85 -4.86
N ASP A 383 -18.19 15.86 -5.48
CA ASP A 383 -19.62 15.84 -5.79
C ASP A 383 -19.94 14.80 -6.85
N ASN A 384 -20.88 13.91 -6.56
CA ASN A 384 -21.32 12.82 -7.45
C ASN A 384 -21.98 13.35 -8.75
N LYS A 385 -22.32 14.64 -8.83
CA LYS A 385 -22.72 15.29 -10.09
C LYS A 385 -21.56 15.51 -11.07
N LEU A 386 -20.31 15.41 -10.60
CA LEU A 386 -19.10 15.54 -11.41
C LEU A 386 -18.48 14.17 -11.76
N ILE A 387 -18.82 13.10 -11.02
CA ILE A 387 -18.15 11.78 -11.06
C ILE A 387 -19.13 10.65 -10.69
N TYR A 388 -19.03 9.51 -11.35
CA TYR A 388 -19.48 8.22 -10.83
C TYR A 388 -18.23 7.40 -10.53
N THR A 389 -17.92 7.16 -9.26
CA THR A 389 -17.00 6.06 -8.97
C THR A 389 -17.73 4.78 -9.36
N ILE A 390 -17.20 4.01 -10.29
CA ILE A 390 -17.73 2.69 -10.60
C ILE A 390 -16.91 1.67 -9.84
N THR A 391 -17.49 1.09 -8.80
CA THR A 391 -16.90 -0.10 -8.20
C THR A 391 -17.63 -1.31 -8.75
N ALA A 392 -16.95 -2.02 -9.65
CA ALA A 392 -17.43 -3.31 -10.12
C ALA A 392 -17.37 -4.27 -8.93
N LEU A 393 -18.53 -4.74 -8.49
CA LEU A 393 -18.68 -5.51 -7.27
C LEU A 393 -18.27 -6.97 -7.49
N TRP A 394 -16.97 -7.22 -7.44
CA TRP A 394 -16.37 -8.55 -7.35
C TRP A 394 -16.08 -8.97 -5.91
N HIS A 395 -15.94 -7.98 -5.04
CA HIS A 395 -15.73 -8.11 -3.60
C HIS A 395 -16.70 -9.08 -2.88
N PHE A 396 -17.79 -9.61 -3.47
CA PHE A 396 -18.71 -10.51 -2.77
C PHE A 396 -18.72 -11.97 -3.25
N THR A 397 -18.23 -12.30 -4.45
CA THR A 397 -18.34 -13.68 -4.98
C THR A 397 -17.11 -14.52 -4.72
N VAL A 398 -15.92 -13.94 -4.85
CA VAL A 398 -14.68 -14.57 -4.35
C VAL A 398 -14.72 -14.62 -2.81
N MET A 399 -15.47 -13.70 -2.20
CA MET A 399 -15.67 -13.56 -0.77
C MET A 399 -17.00 -14.17 -0.27
N HIS A 400 -17.32 -15.39 -0.68
CA HIS A 400 -18.24 -16.22 0.12
C HIS A 400 -17.74 -16.42 1.58
N HIS A 401 -16.52 -15.95 1.91
CA HIS A 401 -15.96 -15.81 3.25
C HIS A 401 -15.69 -14.39 3.75
N SER A 402 -16.03 -13.31 3.04
CA SER A 402 -15.77 -11.95 3.53
C SER A 402 -16.85 -10.98 3.04
N ALA A 403 -17.90 -10.88 3.84
CA ALA A 403 -18.97 -9.92 3.62
C ALA A 403 -18.58 -8.54 4.14
N LEU A 404 -18.73 -7.55 3.28
CA LEU A 404 -19.27 -6.24 3.65
C LEU A 404 -20.46 -6.45 4.60
N LEU A 405 -20.48 -5.80 5.76
CA LEU A 405 -21.67 -5.24 6.43
C LEU A 405 -21.36 -4.77 7.85
N MET A 406 -21.87 -3.57 8.14
CA MET A 406 -22.29 -3.05 9.45
C MET A 406 -21.20 -2.90 10.52
N VAL A 407 -20.65 -1.68 10.62
CA VAL A 407 -20.51 -1.08 11.94
C VAL A 407 -21.89 -0.53 12.30
N SER A 408 -22.73 -1.38 12.92
CA SER A 408 -23.88 -0.92 13.69
C SER A 408 -23.87 -1.63 15.03
N ASN A 409 -23.81 -0.78 16.06
CA ASN A 409 -24.17 -0.98 17.46
C ASN A 409 -23.18 -1.75 18.35
N ASN A 410 -22.59 -0.99 19.29
CA ASN A 410 -22.75 -1.30 20.70
C ASN A 410 -22.71 0.01 21.53
N CYS A 411 -23.84 0.27 22.20
CA CYS A 411 -24.14 1.16 23.35
C CYS A 411 -23.57 2.58 23.43
#